data_AF-A0A5S4G959-F1
#
_entry.id   AF-A0A5S4G959-F1
#
_cell.length_a   1.000
_cell.length_b   1.000
_cell.length_c   1.000
_cell.angle_alpha   90.00
_cell.angle_beta   90.00
_cell.angle_gamma   90.00
#
_symmetry.space_group_name_H-M   'P 1'
#
loop_
_entity.id
_entity.type
_entity.pdbx_description
1 polymer ?
#
loop_
_entity_poly.entity_id
_entity_poly.type
_entity_poly.pdbx_seq_one_letter_code
_entity_poly.pdbx_strand_id
1 'polypeptide(L)' 'MWQRSLNWAAILLVGTFGLMWVGVVVYADETSATWMRIAQIIFGILLAGWALQKAISMFSKI' A
#
# COMPACT_ATOMS: atom_id res chain seq x y z
N MET A 1 -4.07 16.83 -18.16
CA MET A 1 -4.14 15.34 -18.26
C MET A 1 -2.97 14.63 -17.56
N TRP A 2 -1.77 15.23 -17.46
CA TRP A 2 -0.59 14.67 -16.79
C TRP A 2 -0.79 14.31 -15.29
N GLN A 3 -1.42 15.20 -14.51
CA GLN A 3 -1.59 14.99 -13.07
C GLN A 3 -2.50 13.81 -12.72
N ARG A 4 -3.48 13.50 -13.59
CA ARG A 4 -4.33 12.31 -13.45
C ARG A 4 -3.52 11.03 -13.69
N SER A 5 -2.62 11.03 -14.67
CA SER A 5 -1.71 9.91 -14.91
C SER A 5 -0.71 9.72 -13.77
N LEU A 6 -0.12 10.80 -13.24
CA LEU A 6 0.76 10.73 -12.07
C LEU A 6 0.06 10.21 -10.82
N ASN A 7 -1.19 10.61 -10.58
CA ASN A 7 -1.98 10.06 -9.47
C ASN A 7 -2.21 8.56 -9.63
N TRP A 8 -2.47 8.09 -10.85
CA TRP A 8 -2.59 6.66 -11.15
C TRP A 8 -1.28 5.91 -10.93
N ALA A 9 -0.15 6.47 -11.35
CA ALA A 9 1.17 5.89 -11.10
C ALA A 9 1.45 5.78 -9.59
N ALA A 10 1.12 6.82 -8.82
CA ALA A 10 1.27 6.79 -7.36
C ALA A 10 0.38 5.72 -6.71
N ILE A 11 -0.88 5.58 -7.15
CA ILE A 11 -1.79 4.54 -6.67
C ILE A 11 -1.20 3.15 -6.93
N LEU A 12 -0.73 2.88 -8.15
CA LEU A 12 -0.18 1.57 -8.52
C LEU A 12 1.10 1.26 -7.75
N LEU A 13 2.02 2.23 -7.64
CA LEU A 13 3.27 2.06 -6.91
C LEU A 13 3.03 1.80 -5.42
N VAL A 14 2.26 2.67 -4.77
CA VAL A 14 1.99 2.57 -3.33
C VAL A 14 1.17 1.32 -3.01
N GLY A 15 0.17 1.00 -3.83
CA GLY A 15 -0.66 -0.20 -3.65
C GLY A 15 0.16 -1.48 -3.79
N THR A 16 0.97 -1.59 -4.85
CA THR A 16 1.82 -2.77 -5.08
C THR A 16 2.87 -2.90 -3.98
N PHE A 17 3.52 -1.80 -3.61
CA PHE A 17 4.49 -1.78 -2.52
C PHE A 17 3.86 -2.20 -1.19
N GLY A 18 2.69 -1.65 -0.83
CA GLY A 18 1.98 -2.02 0.39
C GLY A 18 1.62 -3.50 0.45
N LEU A 19 1.11 -4.07 -0.66
CA LEU A 19 0.81 -5.50 -0.76
C LEU A 19 2.06 -6.38 -0.65
N MET A 20 3.12 -6.04 -1.38
CA MET A 20 4.39 -6.76 -1.30
C MET A 20 4.99 -6.70 0.09
N TRP A 21 4.95 -5.53 0.74
CA TRP A 21 5.48 -5.32 2.08
C TRP A 21 4.79 -6.23 3.09
N VAL A 22 3.46 -6.30 3.10
CA VAL A 22 2.73 -7.24 3.96
C VAL A 22 3.20 -8.68 3.73
N GLY A 23 3.35 -9.09 2.47
CA GLY A 23 3.89 -10.41 2.12
C GLY A 23 5.29 -10.65 2.71
N VAL A 24 6.21 -9.69 2.55
CA VAL A 24 7.57 -9.76 3.10
C VAL A 24 7.54 -9.91 4.63
N VAL A 25 6.73 -9.12 5.34
CA VAL A 25 6.67 -9.19 6.80
C VAL A 25 6.09 -10.53 7.29
N VAL A 26 5.13 -11.08 6.55
CA VAL A 26 4.52 -12.37 6.91
C VAL A 26 5.49 -13.53 6.65
N TYR A 27 6.19 -13.53 5.52
CA TYR A 27 6.93 -14.71 5.05
C TYR A 27 8.46 -14.63 5.15
N ALA A 28 9.05 -13.43 5.22
CA ALA A 28 10.50 -13.24 5.17
C ALA A 28 11.08 -12.52 6.40
N ASP A 29 10.25 -11.85 7.21
CA ASP A 29 10.70 -11.18 8.43
C ASP A 29 10.71 -12.15 9.63
N GLU A 30 11.77 -12.95 9.73
CA GLU A 30 11.97 -13.92 10.82
C GLU A 30 12.71 -13.35 12.03
N THR A 31 13.44 -12.24 11.85
CA THR A 31 14.34 -11.69 12.88
C THR A 31 13.68 -10.61 13.74
N SER A 32 12.61 -9.97 13.26
CA SER A 32 11.96 -8.90 14.01
C SER A 32 11.09 -9.43 15.14
N ALA A 33 11.06 -8.67 16.24
CA ALA A 33 10.13 -8.95 17.34
C ALA A 33 8.67 -8.94 16.83
N THR A 34 7.82 -9.81 17.39
CA THR A 34 6.42 -9.97 16.97
C THR A 34 5.64 -8.65 16.96
N TRP A 35 5.88 -7.78 17.92
CA TRP A 35 5.23 -6.46 17.97
C TRP A 35 5.65 -5.54 16.82
N MET A 36 6.90 -5.63 16.38
CA MET A 36 7.39 -4.90 15.22
C MET A 36 6.75 -5.42 13.93
N ARG A 37 6.60 -6.74 13.79
CA ARG A 37 5.91 -7.37 12.65
C ARG A 37 4.45 -6.90 12.56
N ILE A 38 3.74 -6.81 13.69
CA ILE A 38 2.37 -6.29 13.75
C ILE A 38 2.32 -4.84 13.26
N ALA A 39 3.21 -3.97 13.76
CA ALA A 39 3.28 -2.59 13.32
C ALA A 39 3.57 -2.46 11.82
N GLN A 40 4.50 -3.27 11.30
CA GLN A 40 4.84 -3.29 9.88
C GLN A 40 3.69 -3.80 8.99
N ILE A 41 2.93 -4.80 9.43
CA ILE A 41 1.72 -5.29 8.75
C ILE A 41 0.66 -4.20 8.70
N ILE A 42 0.39 -3.55 9.84
CA ILE A 42 -0.57 -2.43 9.91
C ILE A 42 -0.15 -1.33 8.95
N PHE A 43 1.13 -0.97 8.92
CA PHE A 43 1.67 0.02 7.99
C PHE A 43 1.42 -0.38 6.52
N GLY A 44 1.73 -1.62 6.13
CA GLY A 44 1.48 -2.10 4.77
C GLY A 44 -0.01 -2.09 4.40
N ILE A 45 -0.89 -2.47 5.32
CA ILE A 45 -2.35 -2.42 5.13
C ILE A 45 -2.82 -0.97 4.96
N LEU A 46 -2.32 -0.03 5.75
CA LEU A 46 -2.68 1.39 5.62
C LEU A 46 -2.25 1.96 4.26
N LEU A 47 -1.08 1.58 3.73
CA LEU A 47 -0.65 1.98 2.39
C LEU A 47 -1.57 1.42 1.30
N ALA A 48 -1.90 0.13 1.38
CA ALA A 48 -2.82 -0.52 0.44
C ALA A 48 -4.23 0.11 0.52
N GLY A 49 -4.72 0.36 1.74
CA GLY A 49 -6.01 1.02 1.99
C GLY A 49 -6.06 2.45 1.44
N TRP A 50 -4.99 3.23 1.62
CA TRP A 50 -4.88 4.56 1.02
C TRP A 50 -4.92 4.50 -0.51
N ALA A 51 -4.16 3.58 -1.11
CA ALA A 51 -4.13 3.41 -2.56
C ALA A 51 -5.53 3.04 -3.11
N LEU A 52 -6.24 2.14 -2.42
CA LEU A 52 -7.60 1.75 -2.78
C LEU A 52 -8.59 2.91 -2.65
N GLN A 53 -8.57 3.63 -1.53
CA GLN A 53 -9.40 4.81 -1.32
C GLN A 53 -9.16 5.87 -2.42
N LYS A 54 -7.89 6.10 -2.77
CA LYS A 54 -7.52 7.05 -3.81
C LYS A 54 -7.99 6.58 -5.19
N ALA A 55 -7.88 5.29 -5.51
CA ALA A 55 -8.41 4.71 -6.73
C ALA A 55 -9.92 4.92 -6.86
N ILE A 56 -10.68 4.63 -5.79
CA ILE A 56 -12.14 4.86 -5.75
C ILE A 56 -12.45 6.35 -5.99
N SER A 57 -11.73 7.26 -5.33
CA SER A 57 -11.94 8.71 -5.51
C SER A 57 -11.66 9.18 -6.95
N MET A 58 -10.71 8.54 -7.63
CA MET A 58 -10.37 8.83 -9.02
C MET A 58 -11.44 8.33 -9.99
N PHE A 59 -12.11 7.22 -9.67
CA PHE A 59 -13.25 6.71 -10.44
C PHE A 59 -14.55 7.50 -10.19
N SER A 60 -14.77 7.97 -8.97
CA SER A 60 -15.96 8.76 -8.62
C SER A 60 -15.95 10.19 -9.17
N LYS A 61 -14.78 10.72 -9.56
CA LYS A 61 -14.60 12.07 -10.14
C LYS A 61 -14.41 12.05 -11.67
N ILE A 62 -14.75 10.94 -12.33
CA ILE A 62 -14.78 10.80 -13.79
C ILE A 62 -16.08 11.37 -14.32
#